data_AF-A0A2N5RYS6-F1
#
_entry.id   AF-A0A2N5RYS6-F1
#
_cell.length_a   1.000
_cell.length_b   1.000
_cell.length_c   1.000
_cell.angle_alpha   90.00
_cell.angle_beta   90.00
_cell.angle_gamma   90.00
#
_symmetry.space_group_name_H-M   'P 1'
#
loop_
_entity.id
_entity.type
_entity.pdbx_description
1 polymer ?
#
loop_
_entity_poly.entity_id
_entity_poly.type
_entity_poly.pdbx_seq_one_letter_code
_entity_poly.pdbx_strand_id
1 'polypeptide(L)'
;MLKLMMASDNSLSGIADVLEGITQQANISPSIFFSELRVLEGDLATCSLIESLRALRRPNNYPHESLENNFTLLGASHVLWNFAQALNLLHHGNNTKSSNTGVWRLLAALGIPSNQPTSKKDFNLMIANMRRVHYATILSMIMATKETSNRILTEEKEEMTPGDIDDLVDKVYEKFMSVNALEKAKEDKDHRLTNLMLQVRDFATVVECDNAMRTGEIGRVLSMWRLWSVMAHSIKGLNKYGIQLPQMLLLLTEALPEGLQKVLWHSLLISPTGRPGHFVAKDFYLELQNYWLKYFFNRTGTGTKILRLVDKISINVPTLQKILRDAQGESGKKQIYQSHKCKMSLVDLNSFLRMAEQYNLCCVKEGWKMKNLKEATTNVLSKGFSSLQEDYARGGIKIQKFNPSTVLDHPDENAGDKGQL
;
A
#
# COMPACT_ATOMS: atom_id res chain seq x y z
N MET A 1 -7.33 -19.08 18.25
CA MET A 1 -6.11 -18.25 18.10
C MET A 1 -4.95 -19.09 18.59
N LEU A 2 -3.89 -19.21 17.80
CA LEU A 2 -2.68 -19.94 18.21
C LEU A 2 -1.89 -19.09 19.23
N LYS A 3 -1.20 -19.76 20.15
CA LYS A 3 -0.22 -19.13 21.04
C LYS A 3 0.95 -18.61 20.22
N LEU A 4 1.53 -17.52 20.69
CA LEU A 4 2.83 -17.02 20.22
C LEU A 4 3.87 -18.15 20.27
N MET A 5 4.64 -18.33 19.20
CA MET A 5 5.69 -19.34 19.12
C MET A 5 7.06 -18.70 19.39
N MET A 6 7.93 -19.42 20.11
CA MET A 6 9.31 -18.99 20.34
C MET A 6 10.19 -19.49 19.18
N ALA A 7 9.98 -18.90 18.01
CA ALA A 7 10.72 -19.22 16.80
C ALA A 7 11.29 -17.93 16.18
N SER A 8 12.38 -18.07 15.43
CA SER A 8 12.95 -16.97 14.65
C SER A 8 12.05 -16.66 13.45
N ASP A 9 11.69 -15.39 13.26
CA ASP A 9 10.87 -14.92 12.14
C ASP A 9 11.69 -14.54 10.89
N ASN A 10 13.02 -14.60 11.01
CA ASN A 10 13.97 -14.14 10.01
C ASN A 10 14.96 -15.22 9.53
N SER A 11 14.67 -16.50 9.82
CA SER A 11 15.49 -17.64 9.38
C SER A 11 14.64 -18.76 8.78
N LEU A 12 15.26 -19.55 7.90
CA LEU A 12 14.61 -20.71 7.29
C LEU A 12 14.26 -21.78 8.35
N SER A 13 15.14 -22.00 9.33
CA SER A 13 14.88 -22.91 10.45
C SER A 13 13.71 -22.43 11.29
N GLY A 14 13.66 -21.14 11.61
CA GLY A 14 12.55 -20.58 12.39
C GLY A 14 11.20 -20.65 11.68
N ILE A 15 11.14 -20.51 10.35
CA ILE A 15 9.91 -20.76 9.58
C ILE A 15 9.48 -22.23 9.68
N ALA A 16 10.42 -23.17 9.62
CA ALA A 16 10.11 -24.59 9.82
C ALA A 16 9.55 -24.85 11.24
N ASP A 17 10.17 -24.26 12.27
CA ASP A 17 9.71 -24.33 13.66
C ASP A 17 8.29 -23.75 13.83
N VAL A 18 7.96 -22.66 13.11
CA VAL A 18 6.60 -22.09 13.10
C VAL A 18 5.60 -23.05 12.48
N LEU A 19 5.91 -23.66 11.33
CA LEU A 19 5.00 -24.61 10.68
C LEU A 19 4.75 -25.83 11.57
N GLU A 20 5.80 -26.39 12.19
CA GLU A 20 5.67 -27.47 13.15
C GLU A 20 4.82 -27.02 14.36
N GLY A 21 5.10 -25.85 14.92
CA GLY A 21 4.34 -25.28 16.02
C GLY A 21 2.85 -25.09 15.70
N ILE A 22 2.49 -24.74 14.47
CA ILE A 22 1.09 -24.66 14.02
C ILE A 22 0.43 -26.04 14.11
N THR A 23 1.07 -27.09 13.59
CA THR A 23 0.51 -28.45 13.61
C THR A 23 0.31 -28.97 15.04
N GLN A 24 1.31 -28.77 15.91
CA GLN A 24 1.26 -29.18 17.31
C GLN A 24 0.15 -28.45 18.08
N GLN A 25 0.03 -27.13 17.91
CA GLN A 25 -0.99 -26.35 18.61
C GLN A 25 -2.40 -26.58 18.07
N ALA A 26 -2.56 -26.86 16.78
CA ALA A 26 -3.85 -27.17 16.18
C ALA A 26 -4.28 -28.64 16.42
N ASN A 27 -3.38 -29.48 16.96
CA ASN A 27 -3.57 -30.92 17.10
C ASN A 27 -3.95 -31.60 15.76
N ILE A 28 -3.30 -31.16 14.68
CA ILE A 28 -3.50 -31.69 13.32
C ILE A 28 -2.31 -32.58 12.99
N SER A 29 -2.57 -33.82 12.54
CA SER A 29 -1.49 -34.71 12.11
C SER A 29 -0.76 -34.13 10.90
N PRO A 30 0.55 -34.40 10.72
CA PRO A 30 1.28 -33.97 9.53
C PRO A 30 0.59 -34.41 8.22
N SER A 31 0.03 -35.63 8.18
CA SER A 31 -0.70 -36.13 7.02
C SER A 31 -1.86 -35.25 6.60
N ILE A 32 -2.68 -34.78 7.55
CA ILE A 32 -3.81 -33.87 7.30
C ILE A 32 -3.29 -32.45 7.01
N PHE A 33 -2.24 -32.03 7.71
CA PHE A 33 -1.68 -30.70 7.52
C PHE A 33 -1.21 -30.50 6.07
N PHE A 34 -0.48 -31.48 5.54
CA PHE A 34 0.12 -31.45 4.20
C PHE A 34 -0.82 -31.88 3.08
N SER A 35 -1.96 -32.51 3.38
CA SER A 35 -2.99 -32.85 2.38
C SER A 35 -3.91 -31.69 2.01
N GLU A 36 -3.92 -30.61 2.78
CA GLU A 36 -4.79 -29.45 2.57
C GLU A 36 -3.99 -28.20 2.21
N LEU A 37 -4.58 -27.33 1.40
CA LEU A 37 -4.05 -26.00 1.12
C LEU A 37 -3.94 -25.16 2.41
N ARG A 38 -2.75 -24.62 2.66
CA ARG A 38 -2.45 -23.70 3.76
C ARG A 38 -2.12 -22.33 3.19
N VAL A 39 -2.98 -21.35 3.45
CA VAL A 39 -2.75 -19.97 3.02
C VAL A 39 -2.03 -19.21 4.12
N LEU A 40 -0.81 -18.78 3.84
CA LEU A 40 0.06 -18.02 4.73
C LEU A 40 0.16 -16.58 4.22
N GLU A 41 -0.47 -15.64 4.90
CA GLU A 41 -0.33 -14.22 4.57
C GLU A 41 0.77 -13.58 5.41
N GLY A 42 1.64 -12.79 4.78
CA GLY A 42 2.71 -12.10 5.47
C GLY A 42 3.30 -10.97 4.65
N ASP A 43 4.29 -10.30 5.24
CA ASP A 43 5.06 -9.32 4.48
C ASP A 43 5.88 -10.02 3.38
N LEU A 44 6.51 -9.20 2.53
CA LEU A 44 7.29 -9.68 1.42
C LEU A 44 8.50 -10.53 1.88
N ALA A 45 9.10 -10.22 3.02
CA ALA A 45 10.25 -10.96 3.53
C ALA A 45 9.84 -12.37 3.99
N THR A 46 8.73 -12.51 4.71
CA THR A 46 8.17 -13.81 5.10
C THR A 46 7.82 -14.65 3.88
N CYS A 47 7.12 -14.08 2.89
CA CYS A 47 6.80 -14.80 1.65
C CYS A 47 8.06 -15.25 0.92
N SER A 48 9.09 -14.39 0.85
CA SER A 48 10.37 -14.72 0.22
C SER A 48 11.10 -15.86 0.92
N LEU A 49 11.05 -15.91 2.25
CA LEU A 49 11.69 -16.97 3.05
C LEU A 49 11.02 -18.32 2.81
N ILE A 50 9.68 -18.35 2.79
CA ILE A 50 8.92 -19.57 2.49
C ILE A 50 9.22 -20.06 1.07
N GLU A 51 9.20 -19.18 0.06
CA GLU A 51 9.57 -19.56 -1.31
C GLU A 51 11.03 -20.04 -1.42
N SER A 52 11.95 -19.45 -0.67
CA SER A 52 13.35 -19.90 -0.63
C SER A 52 13.48 -21.28 -0.01
N LEU A 53 12.74 -21.55 1.09
CA LEU A 53 12.70 -22.86 1.72
C LEU A 53 12.17 -23.92 0.76
N ARG A 54 11.12 -23.60 0.00
CA ARG A 54 10.55 -24.48 -1.01
C ARG A 54 11.51 -24.75 -2.15
N ALA A 55 12.20 -23.71 -2.64
CA ALA A 55 13.19 -23.85 -3.70
C ALA A 55 14.34 -24.81 -3.30
N LEU A 56 14.79 -24.76 -2.04
CA LEU A 56 15.81 -25.69 -1.51
C LEU A 56 15.33 -27.14 -1.43
N ARG A 57 14.02 -27.36 -1.35
CA ARG A 57 13.41 -28.68 -1.20
C ARG A 57 12.86 -29.23 -2.51
N ARG A 58 13.06 -28.54 -3.64
CA ARG A 58 12.67 -29.02 -4.98
C ARG A 58 13.84 -29.67 -5.71
N PRO A 59 13.59 -30.67 -6.58
CA PRO A 59 12.31 -31.35 -6.76
C PRO A 59 12.05 -32.34 -5.61
N ASN A 60 10.81 -32.40 -5.11
CA ASN A 60 10.43 -33.41 -4.12
C ASN A 60 8.95 -33.72 -4.23
N ASN A 61 8.65 -35.00 -4.42
CA ASN A 61 7.28 -35.47 -4.66
C ASN A 61 6.51 -35.71 -3.35
N TYR A 62 7.16 -35.57 -2.19
CA TYR A 62 6.54 -35.72 -0.89
C TYR A 62 6.05 -34.36 -0.36
N PRO A 63 4.72 -34.14 -0.23
CA PRO A 63 4.18 -32.83 0.18
C PRO A 63 4.69 -32.31 1.53
N HIS A 64 4.99 -33.22 2.46
CA HIS A 64 5.52 -32.89 3.79
C HIS A 64 6.95 -32.37 3.76
N GLU A 65 7.71 -32.72 2.73
CA GLU A 65 9.06 -32.21 2.51
C GLU A 65 9.01 -30.99 1.59
N SER A 66 8.24 -31.03 0.49
CA SER A 66 8.21 -29.95 -0.52
C SER A 66 7.53 -28.65 -0.05
N LEU A 67 6.66 -28.72 0.97
CA LEU A 67 5.80 -27.63 1.44
C LEU A 67 4.90 -27.04 0.34
N GLU A 68 4.58 -27.81 -0.70
CA GLU A 68 3.81 -27.32 -1.85
C GLU A 68 2.39 -26.87 -1.50
N ASN A 69 1.79 -27.49 -0.48
CA ASN A 69 0.49 -27.10 0.01
C ASN A 69 0.48 -25.71 0.71
N ASN A 70 1.63 -25.09 0.98
CA ASN A 70 1.71 -23.77 1.61
C ASN A 70 1.72 -22.67 0.53
N PHE A 71 0.57 -22.05 0.32
CA PHE A 71 0.43 -20.89 -0.55
C PHE A 71 0.71 -19.61 0.22
N THR A 72 1.61 -18.78 -0.29
CA THR A 72 1.92 -17.47 0.33
C THR A 72 1.09 -16.36 -0.30
N LEU A 73 0.56 -15.45 0.51
CA LEU A 73 -0.22 -14.30 0.06
C LEU A 73 0.46 -13.02 0.55
N LEU A 74 0.66 -12.05 -0.36
CA LEU A 74 1.28 -10.78 0.01
C LEU A 74 0.32 -9.94 0.86
N GLY A 75 0.79 -9.49 2.01
CA GLY A 75 0.06 -8.59 2.90
C GLY A 75 -0.29 -7.27 2.24
N ALA A 76 -1.59 -6.97 2.15
CA ALA A 76 -2.07 -5.82 1.38
C ALA A 76 -1.66 -4.48 1.99
N SER A 77 -1.58 -4.38 3.32
CA SER A 77 -1.09 -3.16 3.96
C SER A 77 0.40 -2.96 3.73
N HIS A 78 1.22 -4.01 3.79
CA HIS A 78 2.64 -3.89 3.46
C HIS A 78 2.89 -3.47 2.01
N VAL A 79 2.08 -3.94 1.05
CA VAL A 79 2.14 -3.44 -0.35
C VAL A 79 1.84 -1.94 -0.37
N LEU A 80 0.69 -1.51 0.18
CA LEU A 80 0.30 -0.09 0.25
C LEU A 80 1.38 0.78 0.89
N TRP A 81 1.91 0.36 2.05
CA TRP A 81 2.90 1.11 2.82
C TRP A 81 4.21 1.31 2.07
N ASN A 82 4.73 0.26 1.42
CA ASN A 82 5.99 0.36 0.71
C ASN A 82 5.88 1.23 -0.55
N PHE A 83 4.78 1.13 -1.31
CA PHE A 83 4.54 2.01 -2.45
C PHE A 83 4.31 3.46 -2.02
N ALA A 84 3.49 3.69 -0.99
CA ALA A 84 3.26 5.02 -0.43
C ALA A 84 4.57 5.66 0.05
N GLN A 85 5.42 4.90 0.74
CA GLN A 85 6.74 5.37 1.19
C GLN A 85 7.66 5.73 0.04
N ALA A 86 7.74 4.88 -0.98
CA ALA A 86 8.64 5.10 -2.11
C ALA A 86 8.20 6.30 -2.96
N LEU A 87 6.89 6.46 -3.17
CA LEU A 87 6.32 7.62 -3.87
C LEU A 87 6.43 8.92 -3.06
N ASN A 88 6.24 8.85 -1.74
CA ASN A 88 6.44 10.00 -0.87
C ASN A 88 7.90 10.48 -0.93
N LEU A 89 8.87 9.56 -0.96
CA LEU A 89 10.30 9.91 -1.10
C LEU A 89 10.63 10.47 -2.49
N LEU A 90 10.08 9.88 -3.55
CA LEU A 90 10.26 10.33 -4.93
C LEU A 90 9.81 11.79 -5.10
N HIS A 91 8.65 12.13 -4.54
CA HIS A 91 8.01 13.44 -4.70
C HIS A 91 8.33 14.43 -3.56
N HIS A 92 9.06 14.00 -2.52
CA HIS A 92 9.34 14.84 -1.36
C HIS A 92 9.99 16.17 -1.77
N GLY A 93 10.93 16.12 -2.70
CA GLY A 93 11.72 17.25 -3.15
C GLY A 93 12.89 17.59 -2.24
N ASN A 94 13.57 18.70 -2.53
CA ASN A 94 14.73 19.17 -1.77
C ASN A 94 14.40 20.48 -1.03
N ASN A 95 14.32 20.40 0.29
CA ASN A 95 13.98 21.52 1.16
C ASN A 95 15.11 22.53 1.40
N THR A 96 16.35 22.24 0.96
CA THR A 96 17.45 23.21 0.99
C THR A 96 17.41 24.19 -0.18
N LYS A 97 16.57 23.90 -1.20
CA LYS A 97 16.39 24.75 -2.38
C LYS A 97 15.05 25.47 -2.30
N SER A 98 15.07 26.79 -2.11
CA SER A 98 13.87 27.62 -2.04
C SER A 98 13.04 27.64 -3.33
N SER A 99 13.63 27.31 -4.48
CA SER A 99 12.92 27.14 -5.75
C SER A 99 12.27 25.76 -5.89
N ASN A 100 12.49 24.80 -5.00
CA ASN A 100 11.85 23.49 -5.12
C ASN A 100 10.40 23.53 -4.61
N THR A 101 9.48 23.01 -5.42
CA THR A 101 8.03 22.91 -5.14
C THR A 101 7.59 21.49 -4.81
N GLY A 102 8.49 20.66 -4.27
CA GLY A 102 8.16 19.28 -3.88
C GLY A 102 7.18 19.22 -2.71
N VAL A 103 6.78 18.00 -2.36
CA VAL A 103 5.76 17.72 -1.34
C VAL A 103 6.13 18.33 0.02
N TRP A 104 7.41 18.49 0.36
CA TRP A 104 7.82 19.16 1.60
C TRP A 104 7.20 20.57 1.76
N ARG A 105 7.07 21.31 0.66
CA ARG A 105 6.49 22.66 0.67
C ARG A 105 4.98 22.62 0.82
N LEU A 106 4.35 21.66 0.15
CA LEU A 106 2.91 21.41 0.23
C LEU A 106 2.51 21.03 1.67
N LEU A 107 3.32 20.21 2.34
CA LEU A 107 3.15 19.86 3.75
C LEU A 107 3.33 21.07 4.67
N ALA A 108 4.38 21.87 4.48
CA ALA A 108 4.64 23.07 5.28
C ALA A 108 3.46 24.07 5.19
N ALA A 109 2.93 24.26 3.99
CA ALA A 109 1.77 25.11 3.73
C ALA A 109 0.50 24.66 4.48
N LEU A 110 0.36 23.36 4.73
CA LEU A 110 -0.73 22.75 5.51
C LEU A 110 -0.43 22.69 7.01
N GLY A 111 0.63 23.33 7.49
CA GLY A 111 1.04 23.29 8.90
C GLY A 111 1.63 21.94 9.35
N ILE A 112 2.02 21.08 8.42
CA ILE A 112 2.55 19.74 8.70
C ILE A 112 4.09 19.79 8.73
N PRO A 113 4.75 19.20 9.73
CA PRO A 113 6.21 19.11 9.77
C PRO A 113 6.77 18.46 8.49
N SER A 114 7.70 19.15 7.83
CA SER A 114 8.18 18.77 6.49
C SER A 114 9.69 18.81 6.29
N ASN A 115 10.45 19.05 7.36
CA ASN A 115 11.93 19.06 7.32
C ASN A 115 12.52 17.72 6.88
N GLN A 116 11.78 16.63 7.10
CA GLN A 116 12.11 15.30 6.62
C GLN A 116 10.84 14.60 6.16
N PRO A 117 10.94 13.66 5.19
CA PRO A 117 9.84 12.76 4.89
C PRO A 117 9.37 12.05 6.16
N THR A 118 8.06 11.82 6.29
CA THR A 118 7.51 11.05 7.42
C THR A 118 8.24 9.72 7.55
N SER A 119 8.71 9.41 8.77
CA SER A 119 9.52 8.22 9.02
C SER A 119 8.72 6.93 8.80
N LYS A 120 9.43 5.83 8.48
CA LYS A 120 8.87 4.46 8.37
C LYS A 120 8.15 3.95 9.63
N LYS A 121 8.16 4.69 10.74
CA LYS A 121 7.52 4.29 11.99
C LYS A 121 6.02 4.59 12.04
N ASP A 122 5.50 5.46 11.16
CA ASP A 122 4.08 5.86 11.16
C ASP A 122 3.52 5.95 9.72
N PHE A 123 3.21 4.78 9.15
CA PHE A 123 2.62 4.67 7.81
C PHE A 123 1.22 5.30 7.72
N ASN A 124 0.44 5.26 8.81
CA ASN A 124 -0.91 5.83 8.84
C ASN A 124 -0.85 7.36 8.73
N LEU A 125 0.06 8.01 9.48
CA LEU A 125 0.29 9.44 9.35
C LEU A 125 0.81 9.82 7.96
N MET A 126 1.72 9.02 7.40
CA MET A 126 2.25 9.26 6.05
C MET A 126 1.11 9.24 5.01
N ILE A 127 0.28 8.21 4.98
CA ILE A 127 -0.85 8.10 4.04
C ILE A 127 -1.85 9.24 4.27
N ALA A 128 -2.15 9.58 5.53
CA ALA A 128 -3.02 10.72 5.85
C ALA A 128 -2.45 12.04 5.31
N ASN A 129 -1.15 12.27 5.42
CA ASN A 129 -0.48 13.45 4.88
C ASN A 129 -0.49 13.47 3.34
N MET A 130 -0.26 12.33 2.69
CA MET A 130 -0.37 12.19 1.24
C MET A 130 -1.77 12.55 0.76
N ARG A 131 -2.83 12.08 1.46
CA ARG A 131 -4.22 12.45 1.18
C ARG A 131 -4.48 13.94 1.32
N ARG A 132 -4.00 14.57 2.41
CA ARG A 132 -4.14 16.02 2.62
C ARG A 132 -3.51 16.82 1.48
N VAL A 133 -2.26 16.48 1.14
CA VAL A 133 -1.55 17.11 0.02
C VAL A 133 -2.31 16.89 -1.30
N HIS A 134 -2.74 15.66 -1.58
CA HIS A 134 -3.45 15.33 -2.80
C HIS A 134 -4.74 16.15 -2.96
N TYR A 135 -5.58 16.20 -1.92
CA TYR A 135 -6.84 16.96 -1.96
C TYR A 135 -6.62 18.48 -2.01
N ALA A 136 -5.64 19.02 -1.27
CA ALA A 136 -5.32 20.44 -1.34
C ALA A 136 -4.79 20.85 -2.73
N THR A 137 -3.99 19.99 -3.36
CA THR A 137 -3.52 20.22 -4.74
C THR A 137 -4.66 20.18 -5.75
N ILE A 138 -5.58 19.22 -5.66
CA ILE A 138 -6.78 19.16 -6.53
C ILE A 138 -7.63 20.43 -6.35
N LEU A 139 -7.82 20.88 -5.12
CA LEU A 139 -8.51 22.14 -4.83
C LEU A 139 -7.80 23.34 -5.51
N SER A 140 -6.47 23.40 -5.47
CA SER A 140 -5.73 24.44 -6.20
C SER A 140 -5.93 24.35 -7.71
N MET A 141 -6.02 23.16 -8.29
CA MET A 141 -6.30 22.95 -9.72
C MET A 141 -7.72 23.37 -10.10
N ILE A 142 -8.70 23.11 -9.23
CA ILE A 142 -10.08 23.59 -9.40
C ILE A 142 -10.09 25.13 -9.40
N MET A 143 -9.47 25.76 -8.41
CA MET A 143 -9.40 27.23 -8.31
C MET A 143 -8.66 27.86 -9.50
N ALA A 144 -7.63 27.18 -10.03
CA ALA A 144 -6.92 27.56 -11.24
C ALA A 144 -7.75 27.40 -12.53
N THR A 145 -8.68 26.45 -12.55
CA THR A 145 -9.59 26.22 -13.69
C THR A 145 -10.73 27.25 -13.70
N LYS A 146 -11.20 27.65 -12.51
CA LYS A 146 -12.23 28.68 -12.33
C LYS A 146 -11.69 30.12 -12.39
N GLU A 147 -10.38 30.30 -12.53
CA GLU A 147 -9.71 31.60 -12.47
C GLU A 147 -9.90 32.35 -11.14
N THR A 148 -10.19 31.62 -10.06
CA THR A 148 -10.42 32.16 -8.71
C THR A 148 -9.26 31.89 -7.75
N SER A 149 -8.03 31.75 -8.26
CA SER A 149 -6.86 31.34 -7.44
C SER A 149 -6.57 32.27 -6.26
N ASN A 150 -6.98 33.54 -6.33
CA ASN A 150 -6.72 34.56 -5.31
C ASN A 150 -7.86 34.66 -4.27
N ARG A 151 -8.95 33.89 -4.45
CA ARG A 151 -10.11 33.93 -3.57
C ARG A 151 -9.82 33.21 -2.27
N ILE A 152 -10.14 33.86 -1.15
CA ILE A 152 -10.11 33.27 0.19
C ILE A 152 -11.33 32.36 0.34
N LEU A 153 -11.11 31.12 0.75
CA LEU A 153 -12.18 30.19 1.07
C LEU A 153 -12.89 30.63 2.35
N THR A 154 -14.21 30.55 2.34
CA THR A 154 -15.11 30.79 3.47
C THR A 154 -15.82 29.49 3.87
N GLU A 155 -16.54 29.49 5.00
CA GLU A 155 -17.36 28.34 5.40
C GLU A 155 -18.58 28.13 4.49
N GLU A 156 -18.99 29.18 3.78
CA GLU A 156 -20.06 29.15 2.81
C GLU A 156 -19.67 28.31 1.60
N LYS A 157 -20.48 27.30 1.32
CA LYS A 157 -20.28 26.42 0.17
C LYS A 157 -20.88 27.06 -1.06
N GLU A 158 -20.17 26.93 -2.18
CA GLU A 158 -20.71 27.30 -3.47
C GLU A 158 -21.76 26.29 -3.90
N GLU A 159 -22.94 26.79 -4.29
CA GLU A 159 -23.97 25.95 -4.89
C GLU A 159 -23.58 25.63 -6.34
N MET A 160 -23.63 24.34 -6.69
CA MET A 160 -23.34 23.84 -8.03
C MET A 160 -24.34 22.74 -8.36
N THR A 161 -24.82 22.72 -9.60
CA THR A 161 -25.63 21.60 -10.09
C THR A 161 -24.73 20.38 -10.38
N PRO A 162 -25.28 19.16 -10.45
CA PRO A 162 -24.51 17.99 -10.86
C PRO A 162 -23.78 18.18 -12.21
N GLY A 163 -24.45 18.80 -13.19
CA GLY A 163 -23.84 19.09 -14.50
C GLY A 163 -22.67 20.07 -14.42
N ASP A 164 -22.76 21.10 -13.56
CA ASP A 164 -21.63 22.02 -13.34
C ASP A 164 -20.43 21.32 -12.71
N ILE A 165 -20.68 20.33 -11.85
CA ILE A 165 -19.63 19.53 -11.21
C ILE A 165 -18.95 18.64 -12.25
N ASP A 166 -19.73 17.92 -13.07
CA ASP A 166 -19.20 17.05 -14.12
C ASP A 166 -18.35 17.85 -15.13
N ASP A 167 -18.87 18.98 -15.62
CA ASP A 167 -18.15 19.89 -16.51
C ASP A 167 -16.85 20.41 -15.89
N LEU A 168 -16.86 20.74 -14.59
CA LEU A 168 -15.68 21.21 -13.88
C LEU A 168 -14.64 20.09 -13.73
N VAL A 169 -15.08 18.87 -13.40
CA VAL A 169 -14.20 17.70 -13.29
C VAL A 169 -13.52 17.43 -14.63
N ASP A 170 -14.26 17.44 -15.73
CA ASP A 170 -13.70 17.22 -17.07
C ASP A 170 -12.71 18.31 -17.45
N LYS A 171 -13.01 19.59 -17.19
CA LYS A 171 -12.08 20.70 -17.45
C LYS A 171 -10.79 20.58 -16.63
N VAL A 172 -10.89 20.20 -15.36
CA VAL A 172 -9.72 19.99 -14.49
C VAL A 172 -8.91 18.79 -14.99
N TYR A 173 -9.58 17.71 -15.37
CA TYR A 173 -8.93 16.51 -15.92
C TYR A 173 -8.18 16.83 -17.21
N GLU A 174 -8.83 17.44 -18.19
CA GLU A 174 -8.23 17.80 -19.46
C GLU A 174 -7.05 18.76 -19.31
N LYS A 175 -7.14 19.70 -18.36
CA LYS A 175 -6.09 20.71 -18.12
C LYS A 175 -4.89 20.19 -17.32
N PHE A 176 -5.09 19.28 -16.37
CA PHE A 176 -4.07 18.93 -15.37
C PHE A 176 -3.83 17.44 -15.15
N MET A 177 -4.67 16.54 -15.66
CA MET A 177 -4.57 15.10 -15.36
C MET A 177 -4.55 14.21 -16.61
N SER A 178 -4.88 14.75 -17.78
CA SER A 178 -4.84 14.04 -19.05
C SER A 178 -3.39 13.76 -19.51
N VAL A 179 -3.23 12.72 -20.32
CA VAL A 179 -1.94 12.40 -20.96
C VAL A 179 -1.50 13.55 -21.87
N ASN A 180 -2.44 14.14 -22.62
CA ASN A 180 -2.16 15.24 -23.53
C ASN A 180 -1.63 16.48 -22.79
N ALA A 181 -2.22 16.84 -21.66
CA ALA A 181 -1.70 17.94 -20.84
C ALA A 181 -0.28 17.67 -20.34
N LEU A 182 0.02 16.41 -19.99
CA LEU A 182 1.33 16.04 -19.46
C LEU A 182 2.41 16.08 -20.55
N GLU A 183 2.09 15.58 -21.74
CA GLU A 183 3.01 15.65 -22.89
C GLU A 183 3.24 17.09 -23.32
N LYS A 184 2.19 17.91 -23.41
CA LYS A 184 2.32 19.34 -23.70
C LYS A 184 3.22 20.05 -22.68
N ALA A 185 3.02 19.80 -21.39
CA ALA A 185 3.86 20.38 -20.33
C ALA A 185 5.35 19.97 -20.47
N LYS A 186 5.62 18.75 -20.93
CA LYS A 186 7.00 18.28 -21.20
C LYS A 186 7.58 18.94 -22.46
N GLU A 187 6.80 19.07 -23.53
CA GLU A 187 7.20 19.73 -24.78
C GLU A 187 7.57 21.20 -24.53
N ASP A 188 6.75 21.90 -23.74
CA ASP A 188 6.98 23.28 -23.29
C ASP A 188 8.14 23.39 -22.28
N LYS A 189 8.70 22.25 -21.84
CA LYS A 189 9.73 22.15 -20.80
C LYS A 189 9.30 22.79 -19.47
N ASP A 190 8.00 22.78 -19.18
CA ASP A 190 7.48 23.19 -17.88
C ASP A 190 7.66 22.06 -16.86
N HIS A 191 8.89 21.96 -16.33
CA HIS A 191 9.25 20.96 -15.33
C HIS A 191 8.41 21.09 -14.05
N ARG A 192 7.92 22.27 -13.70
CA ARG A 192 7.11 22.45 -12.49
C ARG A 192 5.72 21.85 -12.69
N LEU A 193 5.05 22.20 -13.79
CA LEU A 193 3.75 21.62 -14.13
C LEU A 193 3.86 20.11 -14.26
N THR A 194 4.88 19.64 -15.00
CA THR A 194 5.17 18.21 -15.15
C THR A 194 5.31 17.53 -13.79
N ASN A 195 6.08 18.09 -12.87
CA ASN A 195 6.28 17.51 -11.53
C ASN A 195 4.99 17.48 -10.70
N LEU A 196 4.18 18.54 -10.78
CA LEU A 196 2.89 18.61 -10.09
C LEU A 196 1.93 17.53 -10.62
N MET A 197 1.79 17.42 -11.94
CA MET A 197 0.91 16.45 -12.58
C MET A 197 1.34 15.01 -12.26
N LEU A 198 2.65 14.72 -12.31
CA LEU A 198 3.19 13.41 -11.91
C LEU A 198 2.92 13.11 -10.43
N GLN A 199 3.12 14.10 -9.55
CA GLN A 199 2.84 13.94 -8.11
C GLN A 199 1.37 13.66 -7.84
N VAL A 200 0.45 14.38 -8.50
CA VAL A 200 -0.99 14.18 -8.36
C VAL A 200 -1.39 12.79 -8.84
N ARG A 201 -0.95 12.39 -10.04
CA ARG A 201 -1.21 11.05 -10.60
C ARG A 201 -0.69 9.95 -9.69
N ASP A 202 0.57 10.04 -9.26
CA ASP A 202 1.19 8.97 -8.48
C ASP A 202 0.56 8.88 -7.08
N PHE A 203 0.26 10.01 -6.43
CA PHE A 203 -0.44 10.01 -5.14
C PHE A 203 -1.88 9.49 -5.27
N ALA A 204 -2.57 9.74 -6.40
CA ALA A 204 -3.91 9.21 -6.64
C ALA A 204 -3.93 7.68 -6.50
N THR A 205 -2.90 6.96 -6.97
CA THR A 205 -2.85 5.50 -6.85
C THR A 205 -2.82 5.00 -5.40
N VAL A 206 -2.14 5.74 -4.51
CA VAL A 206 -2.06 5.43 -3.07
C VAL A 206 -3.38 5.78 -2.38
N VAL A 207 -3.95 6.94 -2.68
CA VAL A 207 -5.23 7.39 -2.12
C VAL A 207 -6.36 6.44 -2.53
N GLU A 208 -6.37 6.02 -3.78
CA GLU A 208 -7.33 5.07 -4.34
C GLU A 208 -7.21 3.69 -3.69
N CYS A 209 -5.98 3.15 -3.57
CA CYS A 209 -5.76 1.88 -2.91
C CYS A 209 -6.19 1.92 -1.43
N ASP A 210 -5.85 2.97 -0.68
CA ASP A 210 -6.31 3.16 0.72
C ASP A 210 -7.84 3.20 0.80
N ASN A 211 -8.50 3.96 -0.08
CA ASN A 211 -9.95 4.06 -0.09
C ASN A 211 -10.62 2.72 -0.44
N ALA A 212 -10.13 2.02 -1.47
CA ALA A 212 -10.62 0.71 -1.88
C ALA A 212 -10.46 -0.34 -0.77
N MET A 213 -9.31 -0.35 -0.07
CA MET A 213 -9.09 -1.22 1.07
C MET A 213 -10.08 -0.94 2.20
N ARG A 214 -10.42 0.34 2.46
CA ARG A 214 -11.37 0.73 3.50
C ARG A 214 -12.82 0.41 3.14
N THR A 215 -13.20 0.50 1.86
CA THR A 215 -14.53 0.11 1.37
C THR A 215 -14.68 -1.40 1.19
N GLY A 216 -13.58 -2.16 1.21
CA GLY A 216 -13.59 -3.61 1.01
C GLY A 216 -13.64 -4.02 -0.47
N GLU A 217 -13.37 -3.10 -1.39
CA GLU A 217 -13.49 -3.33 -2.84
C GLU A 217 -12.18 -3.87 -3.43
N ILE A 218 -12.00 -5.18 -3.31
CA ILE A 218 -10.75 -5.85 -3.71
C ILE A 218 -10.40 -5.69 -5.20
N GLY A 219 -11.38 -5.62 -6.11
CA GLY A 219 -11.12 -5.38 -7.53
C GLY A 219 -10.41 -4.05 -7.81
N ARG A 220 -10.76 -3.00 -7.06
CA ARG A 220 -10.10 -1.68 -7.14
C ARG A 220 -8.68 -1.74 -6.57
N VAL A 221 -8.46 -2.51 -5.49
CA VAL A 221 -7.12 -2.77 -4.95
C VAL A 221 -6.22 -3.46 -5.98
N LEU A 222 -6.71 -4.53 -6.62
CA LEU A 222 -5.95 -5.26 -7.66
C LEU A 222 -5.66 -4.39 -8.89
N SER A 223 -6.56 -3.46 -9.22
CA SER A 223 -6.34 -2.47 -10.28
C SER A 223 -5.17 -1.53 -9.95
N MET A 224 -5.01 -1.12 -8.69
CA MET A 224 -3.83 -0.36 -8.26
C MET A 224 -2.57 -1.22 -8.26
N TRP A 225 -2.66 -2.50 -7.87
CA TRP A 225 -1.52 -3.42 -7.92
C TRP A 225 -1.01 -3.68 -9.35
N ARG A 226 -1.89 -3.69 -10.35
CA ARG A 226 -1.53 -3.71 -11.79
C ARG A 226 -0.62 -2.54 -12.15
N LEU A 227 -1.04 -1.32 -11.83
CA LEU A 227 -0.23 -0.12 -12.09
C LEU A 227 1.11 -0.17 -11.35
N TRP A 228 1.07 -0.57 -10.08
CA TRP A 228 2.23 -0.66 -9.21
C TRP A 228 3.23 -1.73 -9.65
N SER A 229 2.77 -2.82 -10.25
CA SER A 229 3.64 -3.85 -10.84
C SER A 229 4.53 -3.26 -11.94
N VAL A 230 4.01 -2.32 -12.74
CA VAL A 230 4.80 -1.59 -13.75
C VAL A 230 5.70 -0.54 -13.10
N MET A 231 5.13 0.29 -12.21
CA MET A 231 5.86 1.41 -11.58
C MET A 231 7.07 0.93 -10.76
N ALA A 232 6.99 -0.24 -10.13
CA ALA A 232 8.06 -0.80 -9.30
C ALA A 232 9.40 -0.94 -10.03
N HIS A 233 9.40 -1.09 -11.37
CA HIS A 233 10.62 -1.20 -12.17
C HIS A 233 11.39 0.11 -12.35
N SER A 234 10.81 1.23 -11.94
CA SER A 234 11.41 2.57 -12.07
C SER A 234 11.60 3.30 -10.74
N ILE A 235 11.06 2.76 -9.65
CA ILE A 235 11.09 3.37 -8.31
C ILE A 235 12.16 2.68 -7.46
N LYS A 236 13.10 3.48 -6.94
CA LYS A 236 14.16 2.99 -6.05
C LYS A 236 13.56 2.36 -4.79
N GLY A 237 14.02 1.15 -4.46
CA GLY A 237 13.60 0.44 -3.24
C GLY A 237 12.46 -0.56 -3.44
N LEU A 238 11.85 -0.62 -4.63
CA LEU A 238 10.76 -1.55 -4.96
C LEU A 238 11.19 -2.75 -5.82
N ASN A 239 12.50 -2.98 -5.98
CA ASN A 239 13.04 -4.04 -6.85
C ASN A 239 12.44 -5.43 -6.59
N LYS A 240 12.22 -5.79 -5.31
CA LYS A 240 11.61 -7.08 -4.95
C LYS A 240 10.12 -7.12 -5.30
N TYR A 241 9.40 -6.05 -5.00
CA TYR A 241 7.99 -5.89 -5.39
C TYR A 241 7.82 -5.90 -6.91
N GLY A 242 8.79 -5.42 -7.68
CA GLY A 242 8.78 -5.50 -9.15
C GLY A 242 8.83 -6.93 -9.70
N ILE A 243 9.09 -7.95 -8.87
CA ILE A 243 8.98 -9.36 -9.30
C ILE A 243 7.79 -10.01 -8.59
N GLN A 244 7.69 -9.85 -7.28
CA GLN A 244 6.72 -10.60 -6.47
C GLN A 244 5.28 -10.08 -6.59
N LEU A 245 5.09 -8.78 -6.81
CA LEU A 245 3.76 -8.22 -7.02
C LEU A 245 3.12 -8.69 -8.34
N PRO A 246 3.80 -8.63 -9.51
CA PRO A 246 3.23 -9.17 -10.74
C PRO A 246 3.03 -10.69 -10.68
N GLN A 247 3.93 -11.45 -10.05
CA GLN A 247 3.71 -12.89 -9.79
C GLN A 247 2.41 -13.14 -9.00
N MET A 248 2.23 -12.41 -7.89
CA MET A 248 1.03 -12.52 -7.05
C MET A 248 -0.23 -12.13 -7.82
N LEU A 249 -0.15 -11.08 -8.63
CA LEU A 249 -1.28 -10.63 -9.43
C LEU A 249 -1.69 -11.68 -10.47
N LEU A 250 -0.72 -12.27 -11.19
CA LEU A 250 -1.00 -13.33 -12.17
C LEU A 250 -1.58 -14.59 -11.51
N LEU A 251 -1.10 -14.96 -10.31
CA LEU A 251 -1.72 -16.02 -9.52
C LEU A 251 -3.18 -15.71 -9.24
N LEU A 252 -3.43 -14.51 -8.72
CA LEU A 252 -4.74 -14.10 -8.26
C LEU A 252 -5.71 -13.82 -9.39
N THR A 253 -5.29 -13.53 -10.63
CA THR A 253 -6.21 -13.17 -11.73
C THR A 253 -6.24 -14.15 -12.89
N GLU A 254 -5.14 -14.85 -13.18
CA GLU A 254 -5.05 -15.68 -14.39
C GLU A 254 -4.78 -17.16 -14.11
N ALA A 255 -3.91 -17.48 -13.14
CA ALA A 255 -3.38 -18.84 -12.99
C ALA A 255 -4.23 -19.77 -12.11
N LEU A 256 -4.83 -19.26 -11.03
CA LEU A 256 -5.58 -20.11 -10.09
C LEU A 256 -7.01 -20.40 -10.58
N PRO A 257 -7.63 -21.53 -10.15
CA PRO A 257 -9.04 -21.76 -10.42
C PRO A 257 -9.94 -20.64 -9.86
N GLU A 258 -11.00 -20.26 -10.58
CA GLU A 258 -11.86 -19.10 -10.25
C GLU A 258 -12.36 -19.12 -8.80
N GLY A 259 -12.78 -20.29 -8.30
CA GLY A 259 -13.24 -20.45 -6.91
C GLY A 259 -12.15 -20.11 -5.89
N LEU A 260 -10.90 -20.52 -6.16
CA LEU A 260 -9.76 -20.23 -5.29
C LEU A 260 -9.33 -18.78 -5.40
N GLN A 261 -9.32 -18.19 -6.60
CA GLN A 261 -9.07 -16.76 -6.80
C GLN A 261 -10.01 -15.94 -5.93
N LYS A 262 -11.32 -16.21 -6.00
CA LYS A 262 -12.35 -15.50 -5.24
C LYS A 262 -12.13 -15.62 -3.74
N VAL A 263 -11.84 -16.82 -3.23
CA VAL A 263 -11.55 -17.02 -1.80
C VAL A 263 -10.33 -16.22 -1.36
N LEU A 264 -9.24 -16.25 -2.14
CA LEU A 264 -8.01 -15.54 -1.80
C LEU A 264 -8.20 -14.02 -1.85
N TRP A 265 -8.90 -13.48 -2.86
CA TRP A 265 -9.24 -12.06 -2.95
C TRP A 265 -9.98 -11.57 -1.71
N HIS A 266 -11.06 -12.27 -1.35
CA HIS A 266 -11.87 -11.88 -0.20
C HIS A 266 -11.20 -12.18 1.15
N SER A 267 -10.08 -12.90 1.17
CA SER A 267 -9.29 -13.16 2.39
C SER A 267 -8.25 -12.08 2.73
N LEU A 268 -7.91 -11.20 1.76
CA LEU A 268 -6.93 -10.13 1.93
C LEU A 268 -7.42 -9.04 2.89
N LEU A 269 -8.73 -8.76 2.86
CA LEU A 269 -9.36 -7.72 3.64
C LEU A 269 -10.37 -8.32 4.62
N ILE A 270 -10.40 -7.79 5.83
CA ILE A 270 -11.35 -8.17 6.87
C ILE A 270 -12.04 -6.92 7.42
N SER A 271 -13.25 -7.09 7.98
CA SER A 271 -13.91 -6.03 8.75
C SER A 271 -14.01 -6.46 10.22
N PRO A 272 -13.02 -6.09 11.08
CA PRO A 272 -12.98 -6.56 12.46
C PRO A 272 -14.21 -6.19 13.29
N THR A 273 -14.90 -5.11 12.90
CA THR A 273 -16.09 -4.61 13.61
C THR A 273 -17.39 -4.86 12.85
N GLY A 274 -17.33 -5.39 11.63
CA GLY A 274 -18.48 -5.53 10.73
C GLY A 274 -19.05 -4.20 10.21
N ARG A 275 -18.44 -3.05 10.54
CA ARG A 275 -18.95 -1.74 10.13
C ARG A 275 -18.63 -1.44 8.66
N PRO A 276 -19.57 -0.88 7.88
CA PRO A 276 -19.30 -0.38 6.54
C PRO A 276 -18.14 0.64 6.53
N GLY A 277 -17.27 0.57 5.52
CA GLY A 277 -16.14 1.50 5.37
C GLY A 277 -15.00 1.34 6.39
N HIS A 278 -14.99 0.24 7.15
CA HIS A 278 -13.98 -0.07 8.16
C HIS A 278 -13.26 -1.39 7.88
N PHE A 279 -13.14 -1.75 6.60
CA PHE A 279 -12.27 -2.84 6.19
C PHE A 279 -10.80 -2.46 6.43
N VAL A 280 -10.00 -3.46 6.77
CA VAL A 280 -8.56 -3.37 6.90
C VAL A 280 -7.92 -4.61 6.30
N ALA A 281 -6.67 -4.52 5.89
CA ALA A 281 -5.95 -5.71 5.48
C ALA A 281 -5.72 -6.65 6.67
N LYS A 282 -5.68 -7.95 6.39
CA LYS A 282 -5.48 -8.99 7.42
C LYS A 282 -4.10 -8.86 8.06
N ASP A 283 -3.05 -8.61 7.27
CA ASP A 283 -1.70 -8.30 7.78
C ASP A 283 -1.66 -7.05 8.69
N PHE A 284 -2.42 -5.99 8.39
CA PHE A 284 -2.54 -4.85 9.31
C PHE A 284 -3.21 -5.21 10.63
N TYR A 285 -4.25 -6.03 10.59
CA TYR A 285 -4.90 -6.48 11.81
C TYR A 285 -3.95 -7.34 12.67
N LEU A 286 -3.08 -8.13 12.03
CA LEU A 286 -2.01 -8.85 12.72
C LEU A 286 -1.01 -7.89 13.40
N GLU A 287 -0.60 -6.82 12.71
CA GLU A 287 0.25 -5.78 13.31
C GLU A 287 -0.39 -5.12 14.53
N LEU A 288 -1.71 -4.92 14.51
CA LEU A 288 -2.43 -4.44 15.68
C LEU A 288 -2.37 -5.45 16.84
N GLN A 289 -2.51 -6.75 16.59
CA GLN A 289 -2.34 -7.76 17.64
C GLN A 289 -0.90 -7.77 18.19
N ASN A 290 0.10 -7.67 17.31
CA ASN A 290 1.52 -7.57 17.67
C ASN A 290 1.81 -6.34 18.53
N TYR A 291 1.18 -5.20 18.22
CA TYR A 291 1.26 -4.00 19.05
C TYR A 291 0.74 -4.26 20.47
N TRP A 292 -0.44 -4.89 20.60
CA TRP A 292 -1.03 -5.16 21.92
C TRP A 292 -0.23 -6.18 22.73
N LEU A 293 0.33 -7.20 22.08
CA LEU A 293 1.30 -8.12 22.70
C LEU A 293 2.46 -7.35 23.33
N LYS A 294 3.10 -6.46 22.57
CA LYS A 294 4.20 -5.61 23.04
C LYS A 294 3.75 -4.65 24.13
N TYR A 295 2.55 -4.07 24.01
CA TYR A 295 1.98 -3.18 25.00
C TYR A 295 1.80 -3.87 26.36
N PHE A 296 1.20 -5.07 26.38
CA PHE A 296 1.01 -5.82 27.62
C PHE A 296 2.35 -6.27 28.20
N PHE A 297 3.27 -6.76 27.35
CA PHE A 297 4.60 -7.17 27.78
C PHE A 297 5.41 -6.04 28.44
N ASN A 298 5.41 -4.85 27.83
CA ASN A 298 6.18 -3.72 28.34
C ASN A 298 5.60 -3.12 29.63
N ARG A 299 4.31 -3.35 29.92
CA ARG A 299 3.64 -2.83 31.11
C ARG A 299 3.58 -3.80 32.29
N THR A 300 4.07 -5.02 32.14
CA THR A 300 4.15 -6.00 33.23
C THR A 300 5.43 -5.92 34.07
N GLY A 301 6.30 -4.91 33.84
CA GLY A 301 7.47 -4.61 34.66
C GLY A 301 8.66 -5.57 34.49
N THR A 302 9.75 -5.31 35.23
CA THR A 302 10.96 -6.13 35.26
C THR A 302 10.63 -7.53 35.81
N GLY A 303 10.74 -8.57 34.98
CA GLY A 303 10.46 -9.96 35.39
C GLY A 303 9.34 -10.68 34.62
N THR A 304 8.81 -10.10 33.54
CA THR A 304 7.83 -10.80 32.69
C THR A 304 8.51 -11.97 31.96
N LYS A 305 8.31 -13.19 32.46
CA LYS A 305 8.79 -14.42 31.81
C LYS A 305 8.14 -14.56 30.43
N ILE A 306 8.93 -14.80 29.38
CA ILE A 306 8.46 -14.99 27.99
C ILE A 306 7.34 -16.05 27.90
N LEU A 307 7.42 -17.11 28.71
CA LEU A 307 6.39 -18.14 28.80
C LEU A 307 5.03 -17.60 29.25
N ARG A 308 5.00 -16.57 30.12
CA ARG A 308 3.73 -15.92 30.49
C ARG A 308 3.12 -15.16 29.32
N LEU A 309 3.93 -14.51 28.49
CA LEU A 309 3.47 -13.85 27.27
C LEU A 309 2.88 -14.88 26.30
N VAL A 310 3.60 -15.99 26.09
CA VAL A 310 3.18 -17.11 25.25
C VAL A 310 1.89 -17.74 25.76
N ASP A 311 1.87 -18.22 27.00
CA ASP A 311 0.78 -19.07 27.49
C ASP A 311 -0.45 -18.31 27.96
N LYS A 312 -0.28 -17.11 28.53
CA LYS A 312 -1.39 -16.39 29.19
C LYS A 312 -1.85 -15.16 28.42
N ILE A 313 -0.96 -14.44 27.77
CA ILE A 313 -1.30 -13.16 27.14
C ILE A 313 -1.69 -13.38 25.68
N SER A 314 -0.93 -14.16 24.91
CA SER A 314 -1.05 -14.19 23.45
C SER A 314 -2.42 -14.61 22.94
N ILE A 315 -2.99 -15.67 23.51
CA ILE A 315 -4.33 -16.16 23.17
C ILE A 315 -5.46 -15.26 23.69
N ASN A 316 -5.17 -14.43 24.70
CA ASN A 316 -6.15 -13.62 25.42
C ASN A 316 -6.10 -12.13 25.04
N VAL A 317 -5.29 -11.75 24.04
CA VAL A 317 -5.16 -10.34 23.61
C VAL A 317 -6.52 -9.67 23.37
N PRO A 318 -7.48 -10.26 22.62
CA PRO A 318 -8.78 -9.62 22.41
C PRO A 318 -9.57 -9.41 23.70
N THR A 319 -9.54 -10.39 24.61
CA THR A 319 -10.22 -10.34 25.91
C THR A 319 -9.59 -9.28 26.81
N LEU A 320 -8.26 -9.25 26.91
CA LEU A 320 -7.53 -8.26 27.70
C LEU A 320 -7.77 -6.84 27.19
N GLN A 321 -7.80 -6.65 25.87
CA GLN A 321 -8.17 -5.37 25.28
C GLN A 321 -9.59 -4.97 25.66
N LYS A 322 -10.55 -5.90 25.63
CA LYS A 322 -11.94 -5.63 26.00
C LYS A 322 -12.03 -5.20 27.47
N ILE A 323 -11.46 -5.97 28.39
CA ILE A 323 -11.43 -5.64 29.83
C ILE A 323 -10.82 -4.25 30.07
N LEU A 324 -9.70 -3.94 29.39
CA LEU A 324 -9.07 -2.63 29.53
C LEU A 324 -9.97 -1.50 29.02
N ARG A 325 -10.69 -1.69 27.91
CA ARG A 325 -11.64 -0.72 27.37
C ARG A 325 -12.82 -0.50 28.31
N ASP A 326 -13.40 -1.58 28.82
CA ASP A 326 -14.55 -1.55 29.71
C ASP A 326 -14.18 -0.82 31.02
N ALA A 327 -13.04 -1.19 31.63
CA ALA A 327 -12.52 -0.52 32.83
C ALA A 327 -12.19 0.97 32.60
N GLN A 328 -11.66 1.33 31.43
CA GLN A 328 -11.44 2.74 31.07
C GLN A 328 -12.77 3.50 30.97
N GLY A 329 -13.78 2.90 30.33
CA GLY A 329 -15.11 3.46 30.22
C GLY A 329 -15.76 3.69 31.58
N GLU A 330 -15.73 2.68 32.45
CA GLU A 330 -16.25 2.75 33.83
C GLU A 330 -15.51 3.80 34.68
N SER A 331 -14.21 3.98 34.47
CA SER A 331 -13.42 5.00 35.18
C SER A 331 -13.71 6.44 34.76
N GLY A 332 -14.65 6.67 33.83
CA GLY A 332 -14.95 7.99 33.26
C GLY A 332 -13.86 8.51 32.32
N LYS A 333 -12.81 7.72 32.03
CA LYS A 333 -11.76 8.10 31.09
C LYS A 333 -12.28 7.95 29.67
N LYS A 334 -12.37 9.07 28.96
CA LYS A 334 -12.68 9.06 27.53
C LYS A 334 -11.55 8.36 26.77
N GLN A 335 -11.90 7.34 25.99
CA GLN A 335 -10.93 6.66 25.14
C GLN A 335 -10.53 7.60 23.98
N ILE A 336 -9.32 8.14 24.05
CA ILE A 336 -8.75 8.97 22.98
C ILE A 336 -8.05 8.06 22.00
N TYR A 337 -8.71 7.77 20.88
CA TYR A 337 -8.04 7.18 19.73
C TYR A 337 -7.27 8.28 18.99
N GLN A 338 -5.99 8.05 18.68
CA GLN A 338 -5.29 8.86 17.69
C GLN A 338 -5.98 8.65 16.35
N SER A 339 -6.89 9.55 15.99
CA SER A 339 -7.55 9.49 14.71
C SER A 339 -6.66 10.21 13.70
N HIS A 340 -6.05 9.47 12.77
CA HIS A 340 -5.41 10.04 11.59
C HIS A 340 -6.45 10.51 10.56
N LYS A 341 -7.57 11.09 11.02
CA LYS A 341 -8.62 11.61 10.14
C LYS A 341 -8.00 12.70 9.26
N CYS A 342 -8.25 12.60 7.96
CA CYS A 342 -7.89 13.62 6.98
C CYS A 342 -8.83 14.82 7.14
N LYS A 343 -8.63 15.60 8.21
CA LYS A 343 -9.24 16.91 8.38
C LYS A 343 -8.18 17.96 8.05
N MET A 344 -8.59 18.98 7.32
CA MET A 344 -7.82 20.19 7.03
C MET A 344 -8.69 21.36 7.45
N SER A 345 -8.14 22.28 8.23
CA SER A 345 -8.89 23.48 8.60
C SER A 345 -8.95 24.46 7.43
N LEU A 346 -9.92 25.38 7.46
CA LEU A 346 -10.01 26.47 6.49
C LEU A 346 -8.77 27.36 6.51
N VAL A 347 -8.11 27.49 7.67
CA VAL A 347 -6.83 28.20 7.82
C VAL A 347 -5.73 27.49 7.04
N ASP A 348 -5.61 26.16 7.17
CA ASP A 348 -4.60 25.36 6.47
C ASP A 348 -4.81 25.42 4.96
N LEU A 349 -6.06 25.32 4.49
CA LEU A 349 -6.39 25.39 3.07
C LEU A 349 -6.11 26.76 2.48
N ASN A 350 -6.47 27.85 3.18
CA ASN A 350 -6.16 29.20 2.71
C ASN A 350 -4.65 29.49 2.73
N SER A 351 -3.92 28.98 3.73
CA SER A 351 -2.45 29.02 3.75
C SER A 351 -1.85 28.29 2.54
N PHE A 352 -2.39 27.11 2.22
CA PHE A 352 -2.01 26.35 1.03
C PHE A 352 -2.27 27.07 -0.27
N LEU A 353 -3.46 27.65 -0.46
CA LEU A 353 -3.81 28.38 -1.68
C LEU A 353 -2.94 29.63 -1.87
N ARG A 354 -2.65 30.38 -0.79
CA ARG A 354 -1.71 31.52 -0.84
C ARG A 354 -0.31 31.08 -1.29
N MET A 355 0.19 29.97 -0.74
CA MET A 355 1.46 29.40 -1.17
C MET A 355 1.40 28.95 -2.64
N ALA A 356 0.32 28.26 -3.04
CA ALA A 356 0.14 27.81 -4.41
C ALA A 356 0.13 28.99 -5.40
N GLU A 357 -0.49 30.11 -5.04
CA GLU A 357 -0.52 31.32 -5.85
C GLU A 357 0.86 32.01 -5.91
N GLN A 358 1.55 32.13 -4.77
CA GLN A 358 2.89 32.73 -4.66
C GLN A 358 3.92 32.02 -5.54
N TYR A 359 3.87 30.68 -5.56
CA TYR A 359 4.78 29.84 -6.36
C TYR A 359 4.21 29.48 -7.73
N ASN A 360 3.04 30.03 -8.09
CA ASN A 360 2.31 29.76 -9.33
C ASN A 360 2.25 28.24 -9.61
N LEU A 361 1.81 27.46 -8.62
CA LEU A 361 1.89 26.00 -8.58
C LEU A 361 1.27 25.35 -9.84
N CYS A 362 0.09 25.83 -10.24
CA CYS A 362 -0.64 25.36 -11.43
C CYS A 362 -0.24 26.08 -12.73
N CYS A 363 0.85 26.86 -12.73
CA CYS A 363 1.42 27.52 -13.92
C CYS A 363 0.46 28.44 -14.70
N VAL A 364 -0.56 29.01 -14.04
CA VAL A 364 -1.58 29.84 -14.71
C VAL A 364 -1.06 31.24 -15.09
N LYS A 365 -0.08 31.77 -14.34
CA LYS A 365 0.47 33.11 -14.61
C LYS A 365 1.52 33.05 -15.75
N GLU A 366 1.17 33.58 -16.91
CA GLU A 366 2.06 33.71 -18.07
C GLU A 366 3.31 34.56 -17.76
N GLY A 367 4.46 34.22 -18.36
CA GLY A 367 5.72 34.96 -18.19
C GLY A 367 6.44 34.74 -16.85
N TRP A 368 5.80 34.14 -15.85
CA TRP A 368 6.45 33.78 -14.59
C TRP A 368 7.34 32.55 -14.78
N LYS A 369 8.65 32.76 -14.86
CA LYS A 369 9.65 31.68 -14.88
C LYS A 369 10.42 31.65 -13.56
N MET A 370 10.27 30.58 -12.80
CA MET A 370 11.13 30.36 -11.65
C MET A 370 12.56 30.10 -12.15
N LYS A 371 13.51 30.97 -11.77
CA LYS A 371 14.92 30.74 -12.07
C LYS A 371 15.33 29.42 -11.40
N ASN A 372 15.93 28.51 -12.17
CA ASN A 372 16.67 27.33 -11.69
C ASN A 372 15.89 26.05 -11.30
N LEU A 373 14.68 25.78 -11.80
CA LEU A 373 14.14 24.39 -11.70
C LEU A 373 14.80 23.53 -12.79
N LYS A 374 15.87 22.81 -12.42
CA LYS A 374 16.75 22.14 -13.39
C LYS A 374 16.33 20.74 -13.81
N GLU A 375 15.46 20.05 -13.05
CA GLU A 375 15.18 18.63 -13.30
C GLU A 375 13.70 18.29 -13.09
N ALA A 376 13.13 17.60 -14.08
CA ALA A 376 11.83 16.95 -13.96
C ALA A 376 11.94 15.67 -13.14
N THR A 377 10.95 15.42 -12.29
CA THR A 377 10.74 14.14 -11.62
C THR A 377 10.56 13.05 -12.67
N THR A 378 11.09 11.87 -12.38
CA THR A 378 10.95 10.72 -13.28
C THR A 378 9.47 10.33 -13.40
N ASN A 379 8.97 10.23 -14.64
CA ASN A 379 7.68 9.59 -14.90
C ASN A 379 7.83 8.07 -14.73
N VAL A 380 7.50 7.59 -13.52
CA VAL A 380 7.72 6.21 -13.09
C VAL A 380 6.87 5.20 -13.86
N LEU A 381 5.65 5.56 -14.26
CA LEU A 381 4.81 4.68 -15.06
C LEU A 381 5.43 4.44 -16.45
N SER A 382 5.76 5.51 -17.17
CA SER A 382 6.38 5.41 -18.50
C SER A 382 7.74 4.72 -18.45
N LYS A 383 8.61 5.10 -17.50
CA LYS A 383 9.93 4.48 -17.35
C LYS A 383 9.85 3.01 -16.94
N GLY A 384 8.90 2.65 -16.08
CA GLY A 384 8.65 1.27 -15.68
C GLY A 384 8.22 0.43 -16.88
N PHE A 385 7.31 0.96 -17.70
CA PHE A 385 6.86 0.31 -18.93
C PHE A 385 8.00 0.13 -19.94
N SER A 386 8.78 1.18 -20.23
CA SER A 386 9.96 1.07 -21.11
C SER A 386 10.97 0.04 -20.59
N SER A 387 11.21 -0.01 -19.27
CA SER A 387 12.10 -1.00 -18.68
C SER A 387 11.62 -2.45 -18.89
N LEU A 388 10.32 -2.68 -18.92
CA LEU A 388 9.74 -4.00 -19.19
C LEU A 388 9.82 -4.34 -20.67
N GLN A 389 9.51 -3.39 -21.56
CA GLN A 389 9.64 -3.58 -23.01
C GLN A 389 11.09 -3.90 -23.41
N GLU A 390 12.06 -3.18 -22.83
CA GLU A 390 13.48 -3.47 -23.05
C GLU A 390 13.88 -4.85 -22.56
N ASP A 391 13.36 -5.29 -21.41
CA ASP A 391 13.63 -6.64 -20.90
C ASP A 391 13.07 -7.70 -21.84
N TYR A 392 11.83 -7.53 -22.30
CA TYR A 392 11.18 -8.40 -23.27
C TYR A 392 12.00 -8.51 -24.56
N ALA A 393 12.40 -7.36 -25.12
CA ALA A 393 13.22 -7.31 -26.34
C ALA A 393 14.59 -8.00 -26.19
N ARG A 394 15.13 -8.07 -24.96
CA ARG A 394 16.40 -8.76 -24.63
C ARG A 394 16.21 -10.22 -24.20
N GLY A 395 15.05 -10.83 -24.49
CA GLY A 395 14.77 -12.23 -24.18
C GLY A 395 13.97 -12.47 -22.89
N GLY A 396 13.56 -11.41 -22.20
CA GLY A 396 12.54 -11.48 -21.15
C GLY A 396 12.99 -12.06 -19.81
N ILE A 397 14.26 -11.94 -19.43
CA ILE A 397 14.80 -12.57 -18.21
C ILE A 397 14.06 -12.10 -16.94
N LYS A 398 13.62 -10.85 -16.85
CA LYS A 398 12.81 -10.39 -15.70
C LYS A 398 11.36 -10.80 -15.86
N ILE A 399 10.77 -10.64 -17.04
CA ILE A 399 9.35 -10.97 -17.27
C ILE A 399 9.09 -12.46 -17.08
N GLN A 400 10.02 -13.33 -17.46
CA GLN A 400 9.94 -14.77 -17.20
C GLN A 400 9.86 -15.09 -15.70
N LYS A 401 10.41 -14.23 -14.83
CA LYS A 401 10.26 -14.35 -13.37
C LYS A 401 8.86 -13.97 -12.90
N PHE A 402 7.99 -13.42 -13.74
CA PHE A 402 6.60 -13.16 -13.36
C PHE A 402 5.75 -14.41 -13.43
N ASN A 403 6.20 -15.43 -14.17
CA ASN A 403 5.54 -16.71 -14.21
C ASN A 403 5.46 -17.25 -12.78
N PRO A 404 4.24 -17.52 -12.29
CA PRO A 404 4.09 -18.08 -10.97
C PRO A 404 4.76 -19.44 -10.91
N SER A 405 5.31 -19.79 -9.75
CA SER A 405 5.73 -21.17 -9.53
C SER A 405 4.51 -22.08 -9.68
N THR A 406 4.70 -23.26 -10.29
CA THR A 406 3.66 -24.27 -10.62
C THR A 406 3.07 -24.96 -9.37
N VAL A 407 2.98 -24.24 -8.26
CA VAL A 407 2.61 -24.72 -6.91
C VAL A 407 1.24 -25.36 -6.87
N LEU A 408 0.34 -24.90 -7.75
CA LEU A 408 -1.06 -25.30 -7.79
C LEU A 408 -1.47 -25.79 -9.19
N ASP A 409 -0.50 -26.07 -10.07
CA ASP A 409 -0.77 -26.82 -11.30
C ASP A 409 -1.06 -28.27 -10.92
N HIS A 410 -2.33 -28.55 -10.64
CA HIS A 410 -2.83 -29.91 -10.77
C HIS A 410 -2.99 -30.16 -12.27
N PRO A 411 -2.29 -31.12 -12.89
CA PRO A 411 -2.66 -31.55 -14.23
C PRO A 411 -4.12 -31.98 -14.17
N ASP A 412 -4.95 -31.45 -15.07
CA ASP A 412 -6.34 -31.87 -15.22
C ASP A 412 -6.37 -33.41 -15.30
N GLU A 413 -6.88 -34.09 -14.27
CA GLU A 413 -7.15 -35.53 -14.30
C GLU A 413 -8.20 -35.90 -15.39
N ASN A 414 -8.77 -34.89 -16.06
CA ASN A 414 -9.69 -35.03 -17.18
C ASN A 414 -9.04 -34.80 -18.56
N ALA A 415 -7.74 -34.52 -18.64
CA ALA A 415 -7.00 -34.60 -19.89
C ALA A 415 -6.73 -36.09 -20.19
N GLY A 416 -7.79 -36.76 -20.66
CA GLY A 416 -7.81 -38.18 -20.90
C GLY A 416 -6.58 -38.64 -21.68
N ASP A 417 -6.09 -39.79 -21.23
CA ASP A 417 -5.16 -40.68 -21.89
C ASP A 417 -5.71 -41.04 -23.30
N LYS A 418 -5.58 -40.10 -24.24
CA LYS A 418 -5.57 -40.36 -25.67
C LYS A 418 -4.14 -40.68 -26.01
N GLY A 419 -3.80 -41.95 -25.76
CA GLY A 419 -2.47 -42.47 -25.95
C GLY A 419 -1.97 -42.37 -27.39
N GLN A 420 -0.73 -42.79 -27.56
CA GLN A 420 -0.26 -43.48 -28.75
C GLN A 420 0.99 -44.28 -28.37
N LEU A 421 0.83 -45.59 -28.63
CA LEU A 421 1.78 -46.69 -28.84
C LEU A 421 3.28 -46.37 -28.86
#